data_AF-B4RDU8-F1
#
_entry.id   AF-B4RDU8-F1
#
_cell.length_a   1.000
_cell.length_b   1.000
_cell.length_c   1.000
_cell.angle_alpha   90.00
_cell.angle_beta   90.00
_cell.angle_gamma   90.00
#
_symmetry.space_group_name_H-M   'P 1'
#
loop_
_entity.id
_entity.type
_entity.pdbx_description
1 polymer ?
#
loop_
_entity_poly.entity_id
_entity_poly.type
_entity_poly.pdbx_seq_one_letter_code
_entity_poly.pdbx_strand_id
1 'polypeptide(L)'
;MIASAAAREDPAVLATVLSVARQANPDSLDEIDALAADLAAGPAGPEPEPALEVAAAAAPAAASLDEAVWKGSIELGGAIAQGRTETVGGYGVIDVSRLAPGWSQRLTWRGDYQETDGRASTQRLSLAYEPRARLSPQRYAFGLAQYEHDRFLGVERRYTVGAGLGVQLARSEELKIAVDLGPALRLTETREFGEERAAAGRASLNIRWLPTERVTLSQEAAVYADEQQTSAKSITALETLLFGPLKGRLSYNMQYERDARVARSDLDTTTRASILYTF
;
A
#
# COMPACT_ATOMS: atom_id res chain seq x y z
N MET A 1 -29.85 3.34 3.01
CA MET A 1 -30.18 4.23 1.87
C MET A 1 -29.98 5.71 2.20
N ILE A 2 -30.43 6.21 3.36
CA ILE A 2 -30.20 7.62 3.76
C ILE A 2 -28.70 7.92 3.98
N ALA A 3 -27.98 7.02 4.67
CA ALA A 3 -26.52 7.12 4.84
C ALA A 3 -25.72 7.05 3.52
N SER A 4 -26.31 6.50 2.45
CA SER A 4 -25.69 6.37 1.14
C SER A 4 -25.80 7.64 0.29
N ALA A 5 -26.83 8.46 0.54
CA ALA A 5 -27.06 9.73 -0.16
C ALA A 5 -26.21 10.86 0.43
N ALA A 6 -25.94 10.83 1.73
CA ALA A 6 -25.07 11.80 2.41
C ALA A 6 -23.62 11.77 1.92
N ALA A 7 -23.13 10.62 1.45
CA ALA A 7 -21.77 10.46 0.92
C ALA A 7 -21.56 11.09 -0.49
N ARG A 8 -22.62 11.62 -1.14
CA ARG A 8 -22.52 12.24 -2.48
C ARG A 8 -22.55 13.78 -2.45
N GLU A 9 -22.70 14.41 -1.28
CA GLU A 9 -22.73 15.88 -1.09
C GLU A 9 -23.68 16.65 -2.04
N ASP A 10 -24.75 16.02 -2.56
CA ASP A 10 -25.75 16.70 -3.39
C ASP A 10 -27.03 16.97 -2.56
N PRO A 11 -27.27 18.23 -2.13
CA PRO A 11 -28.39 18.59 -1.27
C PRO A 11 -29.76 18.34 -1.91
N ALA A 12 -29.85 18.31 -3.25
CA ALA A 12 -31.11 18.03 -3.95
C ALA A 12 -31.49 16.53 -3.88
N VAL A 13 -30.49 15.65 -3.88
CA VAL A 13 -30.68 14.20 -3.76
C VAL A 13 -31.09 13.82 -2.34
N LEU A 14 -30.49 14.46 -1.32
CA LEU A 14 -30.84 14.26 0.08
C LEU A 14 -32.30 14.66 0.37
N ALA A 15 -32.74 15.81 -0.14
CA ALA A 15 -34.11 16.28 0.00
C ALA A 15 -35.13 15.32 -0.65
N THR A 16 -34.78 14.77 -1.82
CA THR A 16 -35.63 13.80 -2.54
C THR A 16 -35.77 12.50 -1.75
N VAL A 17 -34.67 11.95 -1.22
CA VAL A 17 -34.69 10.71 -0.42
C VAL A 17 -35.46 10.89 0.88
N LEU A 18 -35.32 12.03 1.55
CA LEU A 18 -36.10 12.35 2.77
C LEU A 18 -37.60 12.47 2.48
N SER A 19 -37.99 13.04 1.34
CA SER A 19 -39.41 13.15 0.97
C SER A 19 -40.06 11.79 0.73
N VAL A 20 -39.34 10.86 0.08
CA VAL A 20 -39.81 9.49 -0.16
C VAL A 20 -39.87 8.68 1.14
N ALA A 21 -38.90 8.88 2.04
CA ALA A 21 -38.88 8.21 3.34
C ALA A 21 -40.10 8.60 4.21
N ARG A 22 -40.47 9.89 4.22
CA ARG A 22 -41.65 10.41 4.94
C ARG A 22 -42.98 9.89 4.37
N GLN A 23 -43.07 9.71 3.04
CA GLN A 23 -44.27 9.15 2.42
C GLN A 23 -44.43 7.64 2.67
N ALA A 24 -43.33 6.90 2.73
CA ALA A 24 -43.36 5.45 2.89
C ALA A 24 -43.61 5.00 4.34
N ASN A 25 -43.28 5.81 5.34
CA ASN A 25 -43.41 5.46 6.77
C ASN A 25 -44.00 6.64 7.58
N PRO A 26 -45.33 6.85 7.51
CA PRO A 26 -46.00 7.98 8.16
C PRO A 26 -46.00 7.92 9.70
N ASP A 27 -45.74 6.75 10.29
CA ASP A 27 -45.73 6.56 11.75
C ASP A 27 -44.34 6.82 12.39
N SER A 28 -43.30 7.07 11.59
CA SER A 28 -41.91 7.23 12.05
C SER A 28 -41.31 8.60 11.68
N LEU A 29 -42.16 9.61 11.52
CA LEU A 29 -41.75 10.95 11.09
C LEU A 29 -40.74 11.60 12.05
N ASP A 30 -40.93 11.42 13.36
CA ASP A 30 -40.05 11.99 14.39
C ASP A 30 -38.62 11.40 14.34
N GLU A 31 -38.50 10.10 14.04
CA GLU A 31 -37.20 9.43 13.89
C GLU A 31 -36.50 9.84 12.58
N ILE A 32 -37.26 10.06 11.50
CA ILE A 32 -36.74 10.52 10.21
C ILE A 32 -36.22 11.97 10.33
N ASP A 33 -36.93 12.82 11.07
CA ASP A 33 -36.54 14.21 11.29
C ASP A 33 -35.34 14.33 12.24
N ALA A 34 -35.25 13.46 13.26
CA ALA A 34 -34.08 13.37 14.12
C ALA A 34 -32.82 12.92 13.36
N LEU A 35 -32.95 11.93 12.47
CA LEU A 35 -31.84 11.46 11.63
C LEU A 35 -31.39 12.53 10.61
N ALA A 36 -32.34 13.31 10.07
CA ALA A 36 -32.04 14.43 9.18
C ALA A 36 -31.29 15.57 9.90
N ALA A 37 -31.62 15.83 11.16
CA ALA A 37 -30.92 16.81 11.99
C ALA A 37 -29.49 16.36 12.34
N ASP A 38 -29.28 15.08 12.67
CA ASP A 38 -27.96 14.51 12.97
C ASP A 38 -27.03 14.52 11.74
N LEU A 39 -27.59 14.23 10.56
CA LEU A 39 -26.89 14.36 9.27
C LEU A 39 -26.53 15.80 8.89
N ALA A 40 -27.34 16.78 9.31
CA ALA A 40 -27.06 18.20 9.10
C ALA A 40 -26.08 18.77 10.13
N ALA A 41 -26.00 18.18 11.33
CA ALA A 41 -25.13 18.62 12.42
C ALA A 41 -23.66 18.20 12.23
N GLY A 42 -23.40 17.13 11.47
CA GLY A 42 -22.05 16.55 11.32
C GLY A 42 -21.54 15.94 12.63
N PRO A 43 -20.54 15.05 12.60
CA PRO A 43 -20.08 14.38 13.81
C PRO A 43 -19.45 15.38 14.78
N ALA A 44 -20.07 15.54 15.96
CA ALA A 44 -19.43 16.15 17.12
C ALA A 44 -18.25 15.25 17.53
N GLY A 45 -17.03 15.69 17.23
CA GLY A 45 -15.81 14.97 17.59
C GLY A 45 -15.63 14.90 19.12
N PRO A 46 -14.99 13.84 19.64
CA PRO A 46 -14.55 13.80 21.03
C PRO A 46 -13.53 14.92 21.32
N GLU A 47 -13.58 15.44 22.55
CA GLU A 47 -12.71 16.52 23.06
C GLU A 47 -11.21 16.27 22.79
N PRO A 48 -10.42 17.32 22.54
CA PRO A 48 -9.00 17.17 22.22
C PRO A 48 -8.19 16.78 23.47
N GLU A 49 -7.63 15.58 23.47
CA GLU A 49 -6.45 15.26 24.28
C GLU A 49 -5.27 16.17 23.85
N PRO A 50 -4.34 16.51 24.76
CA PRO A 50 -3.30 17.51 24.48
C PRO A 50 -2.43 17.06 23.30
N ALA A 51 -2.56 17.80 22.21
CA ALA A 51 -1.79 17.61 20.99
C ALA A 51 -0.30 17.77 21.28
N LEU A 52 0.49 16.75 20.95
CA LEU A 52 1.90 16.95 20.60
C LEU A 52 1.92 17.91 19.41
N GLU A 53 2.49 19.09 19.63
CA GLU A 53 2.64 20.15 18.65
C GLU A 53 3.59 19.67 17.53
N VAL A 54 3.04 18.94 16.56
CA VAL A 54 3.74 18.68 15.30
C VAL A 54 3.73 19.99 14.56
N ALA A 55 4.87 20.68 14.54
CA ALA A 55 5.10 21.88 13.76
C ALA A 55 4.50 21.70 12.36
N ALA A 56 3.45 22.46 12.08
CA ALA A 56 2.81 22.50 10.78
C ALA A 56 3.81 23.09 9.77
N ALA A 57 4.65 22.23 9.20
CA ALA A 57 5.38 22.56 7.98
C ALA A 57 4.34 22.90 6.93
N ALA A 58 4.37 24.14 6.45
CA ALA A 58 3.45 24.69 5.47
C ALA A 58 3.10 23.68 4.38
N ALA A 59 1.82 23.28 4.34
CA ALA A 59 1.30 22.46 3.27
C ALA A 59 1.57 23.19 1.94
N PRO A 60 2.21 22.55 0.94
CA PRO A 60 2.36 23.17 -0.36
C PRO A 60 0.95 23.40 -0.93
N ALA A 61 0.75 24.59 -1.47
CA ALA A 61 -0.49 25.02 -2.12
C ALA A 61 -1.05 23.90 -3.01
N ALA A 62 -2.34 23.62 -2.86
CA ALA A 62 -3.06 22.60 -3.60
C ALA A 62 -2.81 22.77 -5.12
N ALA A 63 -1.99 21.90 -5.69
CA ALA A 63 -1.85 21.79 -7.12
C ALA A 63 -3.22 21.38 -7.70
N SER A 64 -3.65 22.09 -8.74
CA SER A 64 -4.91 21.85 -9.46
C SER A 64 -5.13 20.36 -9.73
N LEU A 65 -6.30 19.85 -9.34
CA LEU A 65 -6.67 18.44 -9.44
C LEU A 65 -6.85 17.94 -10.88
N ASP A 66 -6.90 18.87 -11.86
CA ASP A 66 -7.29 18.63 -13.25
C ASP A 66 -6.20 18.05 -14.16
N GLU A 67 -4.90 18.12 -13.79
CA GLU A 67 -3.80 17.52 -14.56
C GLU A 67 -3.33 16.15 -14.01
N ALA A 68 -4.08 15.58 -13.06
CA ALA A 68 -3.66 14.35 -12.41
C ALA A 68 -3.79 13.13 -13.33
N VAL A 69 -2.66 12.50 -13.66
CA VAL A 69 -2.62 11.25 -14.45
C VAL A 69 -2.63 10.06 -13.51
N TRP A 70 -3.56 9.14 -13.74
CA TRP A 70 -3.56 7.84 -13.08
C TRP A 70 -2.75 6.85 -13.90
N LYS A 71 -1.91 6.07 -13.22
CA LYS A 71 -1.23 4.89 -13.77
C LYS A 71 -1.50 3.74 -12.84
N GLY A 72 -1.72 2.56 -13.40
CA GLY A 72 -2.01 1.40 -12.59
C GLY A 72 -1.42 0.12 -13.15
N SER A 73 -1.28 -0.86 -12.28
CA SER A 73 -1.00 -2.21 -12.68
C SER A 73 -1.68 -3.23 -11.79
N ILE A 74 -2.05 -4.35 -12.39
CA ILE A 74 -2.63 -5.51 -11.72
C ILE A 74 -1.77 -6.72 -12.09
N GLU A 75 -1.19 -7.36 -11.10
CA GLU A 75 -0.40 -8.58 -11.24
C GLU A 75 -1.18 -9.76 -10.69
N LEU A 76 -1.22 -10.87 -11.41
CA LEU A 76 -1.79 -12.13 -10.96
C LEU A 76 -0.82 -13.28 -11.26
N GLY A 77 -0.56 -14.10 -10.26
CA GLY A 77 0.26 -15.31 -10.38
C GLY A 77 -0.36 -16.49 -9.64
N GLY A 78 0.00 -17.70 -10.05
CA GLY A 78 -0.53 -18.93 -9.48
C GLY A 78 0.45 -20.09 -9.60
N ALA A 79 0.31 -21.07 -8.72
CA ALA A 79 1.11 -22.28 -8.68
C ALA A 79 0.22 -23.48 -8.40
N ILE A 80 0.38 -24.55 -9.19
CA ILE A 80 -0.26 -25.84 -8.97
C ILE A 80 0.81 -26.92 -9.15
N ALA A 81 0.97 -27.79 -8.17
CA ALA A 81 1.83 -28.96 -8.23
C ALA A 81 1.07 -30.19 -7.71
N GLN A 82 1.19 -31.31 -8.43
CA GLN A 82 0.55 -32.58 -8.08
C GLN A 82 1.60 -33.69 -8.03
N GLY A 83 1.42 -34.67 -7.14
CA GLY A 83 2.33 -35.81 -7.00
C GLY A 83 2.38 -36.32 -5.57
N ARG A 84 3.61 -36.49 -5.02
CA ARG A 84 3.81 -36.91 -3.63
C ARG A 84 3.34 -35.86 -2.61
N THR A 85 3.32 -34.61 -3.06
CA THR A 85 2.87 -33.43 -2.32
C THR A 85 2.00 -32.62 -3.27
N GLU A 86 0.85 -32.16 -2.78
CA GLU A 86 -0.08 -31.32 -3.52
C GLU A 86 0.09 -29.87 -3.08
N THR A 87 0.39 -28.97 -4.02
CA THR A 87 0.49 -27.54 -3.74
C THR A 87 -0.46 -26.77 -4.64
N VAL A 88 -1.24 -25.88 -4.04
CA VAL A 88 -2.05 -24.89 -4.77
C VAL A 88 -1.83 -23.52 -4.15
N GLY A 89 -1.61 -22.51 -4.98
CA GLY A 89 -1.40 -21.17 -4.49
C GLY A 89 -1.66 -20.12 -5.54
N GLY A 90 -1.87 -18.91 -5.08
CA GLY A 90 -2.12 -17.75 -5.89
C GLY A 90 -1.69 -16.48 -5.18
N TYR A 91 -1.42 -15.45 -5.97
CA TYR A 91 -1.19 -14.12 -5.44
C TYR A 91 -1.65 -13.04 -6.40
N GLY A 92 -1.96 -11.89 -5.82
CA GLY A 92 -2.35 -10.69 -6.54
C GLY A 92 -1.59 -9.48 -6.05
N VAL A 93 -1.28 -8.56 -6.95
CA VAL A 93 -0.76 -7.23 -6.62
C VAL A 93 -1.58 -6.19 -7.38
N ILE A 94 -1.97 -5.13 -6.70
CA ILE A 94 -2.56 -3.93 -7.30
C ILE A 94 -1.65 -2.78 -6.95
N ASP A 95 -1.18 -2.06 -7.97
CA ASP A 95 -0.39 -0.84 -7.81
C ASP A 95 -1.08 0.29 -8.54
N VAL A 96 -1.37 1.38 -7.84
CA VAL A 96 -2.04 2.55 -8.41
C VAL A 96 -1.26 3.79 -8.02
N SER A 97 -0.89 4.59 -9.02
CA SER A 97 -0.18 5.83 -8.86
C SER A 97 -0.98 7.00 -9.42
N ARG A 98 -1.23 8.02 -8.59
CA ARG A 98 -1.77 9.30 -9.02
C ARG A 98 -0.64 10.31 -9.13
N LEU A 99 -0.41 10.85 -10.32
CA LEU A 99 0.67 11.78 -10.65
C LEU A 99 0.09 13.16 -10.89
N ALA A 100 0.33 14.11 -10.00
CA ALA A 100 -0.04 15.51 -10.17
C ALA A 100 1.21 16.41 -10.30
N PRO A 101 1.07 17.66 -10.78
CA PRO A 101 2.15 18.63 -10.71
C PRO A 101 2.62 18.83 -9.26
N GLY A 102 3.90 18.55 -8.99
CA GLY A 102 4.50 18.75 -7.67
C GLY A 102 4.21 17.66 -6.62
N TRP A 103 3.27 16.75 -6.86
CA TRP A 103 2.87 15.72 -5.89
C TRP A 103 2.49 14.41 -6.58
N SER A 104 2.83 13.29 -5.97
CA SER A 104 2.40 11.97 -6.42
C SER A 104 1.99 11.08 -5.26
N GLN A 105 1.04 10.20 -5.48
CA GLN A 105 0.57 9.22 -4.50
C GLN A 105 0.68 7.84 -5.11
N ARG A 106 1.19 6.88 -4.35
CA ARG A 106 1.20 5.47 -4.75
C ARG A 106 0.46 4.65 -3.70
N LEU A 107 -0.41 3.77 -4.15
CA LEU A 107 -1.09 2.77 -3.34
C LEU A 107 -0.74 1.39 -3.88
N THR A 108 -0.23 0.52 -3.02
CA THR A 108 0.12 -0.85 -3.38
C THR A 108 -0.59 -1.80 -2.44
N TRP A 109 -1.35 -2.74 -2.98
CA TRP A 109 -1.98 -3.84 -2.26
C TRP A 109 -1.42 -5.17 -2.79
N ARG A 110 -1.19 -6.12 -1.90
CA ARG A 110 -0.76 -7.47 -2.26
C ARG A 110 -1.37 -8.50 -1.33
N GLY A 111 -1.82 -9.60 -1.90
CA GLY A 111 -2.23 -10.80 -1.17
C GLY A 111 -1.53 -12.04 -1.74
N ASP A 112 -1.01 -12.90 -0.87
CA ASP A 112 -0.44 -14.20 -1.21
C ASP A 112 -1.12 -15.29 -0.39
N TYR A 113 -1.55 -16.36 -1.06
CA TYR A 113 -2.09 -17.55 -0.41
C TYR A 113 -1.53 -18.81 -1.05
N GLN A 114 -1.09 -19.77 -0.25
CA GLN A 114 -0.65 -21.07 -0.73
C GLN A 114 -0.98 -22.14 0.31
N GLU A 115 -1.36 -23.30 -0.19
CA GLU A 115 -1.56 -24.52 0.58
C GLU A 115 -0.66 -25.63 0.06
N THR A 116 -0.20 -26.47 0.97
CA THR A 116 0.53 -27.70 0.71
C THR A 116 -0.12 -28.83 1.50
N ASP A 117 -0.54 -29.90 0.82
CA ASP A 117 -1.24 -31.06 1.39
C ASP A 117 -2.46 -30.67 2.26
N GLY A 118 -3.27 -29.73 1.75
CA GLY A 118 -4.48 -29.23 2.41
C GLY A 118 -4.21 -28.35 3.64
N ARG A 119 -2.96 -27.96 3.90
CA ARG A 119 -2.59 -27.03 4.97
C ARG A 119 -2.02 -25.76 4.38
N ALA A 120 -2.51 -24.61 4.86
CA ALA A 120 -1.91 -23.34 4.51
C ALA A 120 -0.40 -23.36 4.78
N SER A 121 0.38 -22.96 3.78
CA SER A 121 1.84 -22.80 3.82
C SER A 121 2.27 -21.35 3.61
N THR A 122 1.40 -20.51 3.04
CA THR A 122 1.63 -19.07 2.88
C THR A 122 0.30 -18.33 3.03
N GLN A 123 0.31 -17.27 3.82
CA GLN A 123 -0.83 -16.39 4.02
C GLN A 123 -0.29 -15.00 4.37
N ARG A 124 -0.21 -14.15 3.35
CA ARG A 124 0.36 -12.80 3.45
C ARG A 124 -0.59 -11.77 2.88
N LEU A 125 -0.67 -10.63 3.53
CA LEU A 125 -1.43 -9.47 3.07
C LEU A 125 -0.59 -8.23 3.37
N SER A 126 -0.42 -7.35 2.39
CA SER A 126 0.24 -6.08 2.59
C SER A 126 -0.48 -4.96 1.86
N LEU A 127 -0.57 -3.81 2.52
CA LEU A 127 -1.08 -2.56 1.96
C LEU A 127 -0.05 -1.47 2.23
N ALA A 128 0.30 -0.67 1.24
CA ALA A 128 1.23 0.44 1.39
C ALA A 128 0.68 1.68 0.66
N TYR A 129 0.79 2.82 1.32
CA TYR A 129 0.47 4.13 0.77
C TYR A 129 1.71 5.02 0.90
N GLU A 130 2.16 5.57 -0.23
CA GLU A 130 3.39 6.33 -0.33
C GLU A 130 3.15 7.66 -1.07
N PRO A 131 2.81 8.73 -0.35
CA PRO A 131 2.80 10.08 -0.90
C PRO A 131 4.21 10.63 -1.10
N ARG A 132 4.42 11.39 -2.17
CA ARG A 132 5.69 12.07 -2.48
C ARG A 132 5.45 13.52 -2.91
N ALA A 133 6.15 14.46 -2.30
CA ALA A 133 6.19 15.87 -2.67
C ALA A 133 7.49 16.20 -3.40
N ARG A 134 7.41 16.75 -4.60
CA ARG A 134 8.59 17.19 -5.35
C ARG A 134 9.15 18.46 -4.71
N LEU A 135 10.42 18.43 -4.33
CA LEU A 135 11.15 19.58 -3.79
C LEU A 135 12.01 20.25 -4.87
N SER A 136 12.60 19.45 -5.75
CA SER A 136 13.39 19.90 -6.90
C SER A 136 13.25 18.90 -8.06
N PRO A 137 13.85 19.16 -9.24
CA PRO A 137 13.78 18.20 -10.37
C PRO A 137 14.26 16.78 -10.04
N GLN A 138 15.18 16.65 -9.07
CA GLN A 138 15.80 15.39 -8.66
C GLN A 138 15.50 15.00 -7.21
N ARG A 139 14.96 15.89 -6.37
CA ARG A 139 14.74 15.62 -4.94
C ARG A 139 13.26 15.69 -4.59
N TYR A 140 12.83 14.84 -3.67
CA TYR A 140 11.47 14.82 -3.16
C TYR A 140 11.45 14.46 -1.68
N ALA A 141 10.40 14.86 -0.98
CA ALA A 141 10.04 14.30 0.32
C ALA A 141 9.05 13.16 0.09
N PHE A 142 9.09 12.12 0.92
CA PHE A 142 8.13 11.04 0.89
C PHE A 142 7.54 10.79 2.28
N GLY A 143 6.31 10.28 2.31
CA GLY A 143 5.71 9.62 3.47
C GLY A 143 5.44 8.16 3.13
N LEU A 144 5.31 7.33 4.16
CA LEU A 144 4.99 5.91 4.04
C LEU A 144 4.02 5.54 5.15
N ALA A 145 2.92 4.88 4.78
CA ALA A 145 2.05 4.16 5.69
C ALA A 145 1.88 2.74 5.14
N GLN A 146 2.22 1.73 5.92
CA GLN A 146 2.21 0.35 5.49
C GLN A 146 1.59 -0.54 6.56
N TYR A 147 0.75 -1.48 6.12
CA TYR A 147 0.19 -2.56 6.90
C TYR A 147 0.67 -3.88 6.32
N GLU A 148 1.11 -4.79 7.19
CA GLU A 148 1.51 -6.14 6.84
C GLU A 148 0.89 -7.15 7.80
N HIS A 149 0.45 -8.27 7.23
CA HIS A 149 0.09 -9.49 7.92
C HIS A 149 0.83 -10.63 7.25
N ASP A 150 1.58 -11.40 8.02
CA ASP A 150 2.27 -12.60 7.54
C ASP A 150 2.26 -13.67 8.63
N ARG A 151 1.27 -14.57 8.52
CA ARG A 151 1.09 -15.67 9.45
C ARG A 151 2.32 -16.56 9.55
N PHE A 152 3.04 -16.76 8.45
CA PHE A 152 4.19 -17.65 8.40
C PHE A 152 5.50 -16.96 8.77
N LEU A 153 5.52 -15.63 8.95
CA LEU A 153 6.61 -14.95 9.65
C LEU A 153 6.28 -14.72 11.14
N GLY A 154 5.10 -15.14 11.61
CA GLY A 154 4.64 -14.87 12.98
C GLY A 154 4.13 -13.45 13.19
N VAL A 155 4.10 -12.64 12.11
CA VAL A 155 3.60 -11.26 12.13
C VAL A 155 2.08 -11.30 12.00
N GLU A 156 1.38 -11.10 13.11
CA GLU A 156 -0.08 -10.97 13.05
C GLU A 156 -0.47 -9.64 12.43
N ARG A 157 0.16 -8.56 12.86
CA ARG A 157 -0.08 -7.22 12.30
C ARG A 157 1.20 -6.43 12.43
N ARG A 158 1.57 -5.71 11.38
CA ARG A 158 2.67 -4.75 11.44
C ARG A 158 2.23 -3.47 10.77
N TYR A 159 2.22 -2.39 11.52
CA TYR A 159 2.02 -1.04 11.01
C TYR A 159 3.37 -0.35 10.93
N THR A 160 3.69 0.21 9.77
CA THR A 160 4.90 0.99 9.57
C THR A 160 4.51 2.37 9.08
N VAL A 161 4.93 3.41 9.80
CA VAL A 161 4.74 4.81 9.41
C VAL A 161 6.11 5.45 9.32
N GLY A 162 6.43 6.09 8.20
CA GLY A 162 7.73 6.74 8.02
C GLY A 162 7.64 7.96 7.12
N ALA A 163 8.68 8.76 7.16
CA ALA A 163 8.83 9.90 6.27
C ALA A 163 10.32 10.15 6.02
N GLY A 164 10.65 10.79 4.91
CA GLY A 164 12.05 11.05 4.59
C GLY A 164 12.26 11.82 3.31
N LEU A 165 13.49 11.76 2.83
CA LEU A 165 13.92 12.41 1.60
C LEU A 165 14.37 11.36 0.60
N GLY A 166 14.06 11.61 -0.66
CA GLY A 166 14.47 10.79 -1.79
C GLY A 166 15.19 11.61 -2.85
N VAL A 167 16.09 10.95 -3.56
CA VAL A 167 16.83 11.51 -4.70
C VAL A 167 16.70 10.59 -5.91
N GLN A 168 16.39 11.18 -7.06
CA GLN A 168 16.45 10.53 -8.36
C GLN A 168 17.86 10.69 -8.92
N LEU A 169 18.66 9.62 -8.82
CA LEU A 169 20.02 9.57 -9.35
C LEU A 169 20.03 9.51 -10.89
N ALA A 170 19.01 8.87 -11.47
CA ALA A 170 18.78 8.83 -12.90
C ALA A 170 17.29 9.01 -13.20
N ARG A 171 16.98 9.81 -14.22
CA ARG A 171 15.61 10.11 -14.65
C ARG A 171 15.57 10.31 -16.17
N SER A 172 15.69 9.22 -16.92
CA SER A 172 15.39 9.19 -18.35
C SER A 172 14.16 8.32 -18.63
N GLU A 173 13.78 8.22 -19.89
CA GLU A 173 12.73 7.30 -20.34
C GLU A 173 13.17 5.84 -20.19
N GLU A 174 14.46 5.57 -20.43
CA GLU A 174 15.06 4.24 -20.40
C GLU A 174 15.53 3.82 -19.01
N LEU A 175 15.98 4.76 -18.17
CA LEU A 175 16.58 4.45 -16.87
C LEU A 175 16.09 5.39 -15.77
N LYS A 176 15.56 4.81 -14.71
CA LYS A 176 15.18 5.51 -13.48
C LYS A 176 15.85 4.84 -12.31
N ILE A 177 16.52 5.64 -11.48
CA ILE A 177 17.13 5.20 -10.24
C ILE A 177 16.71 6.19 -9.17
N ALA A 178 16.07 5.70 -8.12
CA ALA A 178 15.65 6.48 -6.97
C ALA A 178 16.16 5.83 -5.68
N VAL A 179 16.64 6.65 -4.76
CA VAL A 179 17.09 6.25 -3.43
C VAL A 179 16.33 7.07 -2.40
N ASP A 180 15.80 6.41 -1.39
CA ASP A 180 15.07 7.02 -0.28
C ASP A 180 15.78 6.76 1.05
N LEU A 181 15.76 7.73 1.95
CA LEU A 181 16.26 7.60 3.30
C LEU A 181 15.36 8.36 4.28
N GLY A 182 15.02 7.75 5.41
CA GLY A 182 14.27 8.42 6.46
C GLY A 182 13.99 7.54 7.68
N PRO A 183 13.54 8.14 8.80
CA PRO A 183 13.04 7.39 9.94
C PRO A 183 11.70 6.70 9.64
N ALA A 184 11.44 5.61 10.36
CA ALA A 184 10.18 4.90 10.39
C ALA A 184 9.87 4.44 11.83
N LEU A 185 8.59 4.41 12.18
CA LEU A 185 8.06 3.78 13.38
C LEU A 185 7.35 2.50 12.96
N ARG A 186 7.66 1.40 13.64
CA ARG A 186 7.08 0.09 13.40
C ARG A 186 6.37 -0.39 14.65
N LEU A 187 5.09 -0.71 14.52
CA LEU A 187 4.30 -1.38 15.56
C LEU A 187 4.04 -2.79 15.06
N THR A 188 4.69 -3.78 15.67
CA THR A 188 4.56 -5.19 15.28
C THR A 188 3.86 -5.95 16.39
N GLU A 189 2.73 -6.55 16.06
CA GLU A 189 2.01 -7.50 16.90
C GLU A 189 2.36 -8.91 16.44
N THR A 190 2.92 -9.70 17.37
CA THR A 190 3.31 -11.09 17.15
C THR A 190 2.54 -11.98 18.12
N ARG A 191 2.13 -13.18 17.68
CA ARG A 191 1.43 -14.17 18.53
C ARG A 191 2.14 -14.47 19.84
N GLU A 192 3.46 -14.56 19.80
CA GLU A 192 4.27 -15.05 20.92
C GLU A 192 4.71 -13.93 21.89
N PHE A 193 4.85 -12.70 21.40
CA PHE A 193 5.48 -11.60 22.15
C PHE A 193 4.58 -10.38 22.36
N GLY A 194 3.37 -10.35 21.78
CA GLY A 194 2.44 -9.22 21.89
C GLY A 194 2.80 -8.05 20.98
N GLU A 195 2.39 -6.84 21.37
CA GLU A 195 2.67 -5.60 20.64
C GLU A 195 4.05 -5.04 21.01
N GLU A 196 4.88 -4.80 20.01
CA GLU A 196 6.19 -4.16 20.13
C GLU A 196 6.26 -2.89 19.27
N ARG A 197 6.91 -1.86 19.80
CA ARG A 197 7.11 -0.58 19.10
C ARG A 197 8.60 -0.34 18.92
N ALA A 198 9.02 -0.05 17.69
CA ALA A 198 10.41 0.20 17.36
C ALA A 198 10.55 1.44 16.47
N ALA A 199 11.54 2.28 16.78
CA ALA A 199 12.02 3.30 15.85
C ALA A 199 13.12 2.68 14.98
N ALA A 200 12.98 2.85 13.66
CA ALA A 200 13.85 2.26 12.65
C ALA A 200 14.36 3.33 11.70
N GLY A 201 15.58 3.16 11.20
CA GLY A 201 16.04 3.80 9.97
C GLY A 201 15.56 3.01 8.76
N ARG A 202 15.01 3.67 7.74
CA ARG A 202 14.61 3.08 6.47
C ARG A 202 15.47 3.64 5.34
N ALA A 203 16.01 2.74 4.51
CA ALA A 203 16.59 3.06 3.22
C ALA A 203 15.89 2.27 2.12
N SER A 204 15.69 2.88 0.94
CA SER A 204 15.11 2.20 -0.23
C SER A 204 15.92 2.51 -1.49
N LEU A 205 15.94 1.55 -2.42
CA LEU A 205 16.53 1.67 -3.75
C LEU A 205 15.51 1.14 -4.77
N ASN A 206 15.16 1.95 -5.76
CA ASN A 206 14.26 1.59 -6.84
C ASN A 206 14.95 1.85 -8.17
N ILE A 207 15.17 0.81 -8.95
CA ILE A 207 15.74 0.87 -10.29
C ILE A 207 14.70 0.35 -11.27
N ARG A 208 14.51 1.08 -12.36
CA ARG A 208 13.74 0.64 -13.53
C ARG A 208 14.54 0.95 -14.77
N TRP A 209 14.85 -0.09 -15.53
CA TRP A 209 15.64 -0.02 -16.75
C TRP A 209 14.90 -0.70 -17.90
N LEU A 210 14.81 -0.01 -19.03
CA LEU A 210 14.21 -0.49 -20.27
C LEU A 210 15.35 -0.69 -21.29
N PRO A 211 16.05 -1.84 -21.28
CA PRO A 211 17.09 -2.12 -22.27
C PRO A 211 16.55 -2.18 -23.71
N THR A 212 15.26 -2.47 -23.86
CA THR A 212 14.53 -2.44 -25.13
C THR A 212 13.09 -1.98 -24.86
N GLU A 213 12.34 -1.63 -25.89
CA GLU A 213 10.92 -1.24 -25.76
C GLU A 213 10.02 -2.35 -25.19
N ARG A 214 10.45 -3.61 -25.33
CA ARG A 214 9.65 -4.79 -24.92
C ARG A 214 10.08 -5.37 -23.59
N VAL A 215 11.22 -4.97 -23.05
CA VAL A 215 11.79 -5.56 -21.83
C VAL A 215 11.95 -4.49 -20.76
N THR A 216 11.46 -4.76 -19.57
CA THR A 216 11.73 -3.92 -18.39
C THR A 216 12.42 -4.77 -17.34
N LEU A 217 13.58 -4.32 -16.88
CA LEU A 217 14.25 -4.82 -15.69
C LEU A 217 13.96 -3.87 -14.53
N SER A 218 13.53 -4.41 -13.41
CA SER A 218 13.30 -3.64 -12.18
C SER A 218 14.01 -4.27 -10.99
N GLN A 219 14.56 -3.42 -10.13
CA GLN A 219 15.12 -3.81 -8.85
C GLN A 219 14.52 -2.91 -7.77
N GLU A 220 13.83 -3.49 -6.81
CA GLU A 220 13.31 -2.81 -5.63
C GLU A 220 14.02 -3.39 -4.42
N ALA A 221 14.68 -2.57 -3.62
CA ALA A 221 15.29 -2.98 -2.37
C ALA A 221 14.90 -2.03 -1.25
N ALA A 222 14.67 -2.55 -0.06
CA ALA A 222 14.39 -1.78 1.13
C ALA A 222 15.04 -2.42 2.34
N VAL A 223 15.60 -1.61 3.22
CA VAL A 223 16.19 -2.03 4.49
C VAL A 223 15.55 -1.21 5.61
N TYR A 224 15.17 -1.88 6.67
CA TYR A 224 14.78 -1.31 7.95
C TYR A 224 15.75 -1.81 9.01
N ALA A 225 16.37 -0.90 9.73
CA ALA A 225 17.26 -1.22 10.85
C ALA A 225 16.74 -0.50 12.09
N ASP A 226 16.39 -1.26 13.12
CA ASP A 226 16.07 -0.78 14.46
C ASP A 226 17.04 -1.40 15.49
N GLU A 227 16.90 -1.04 16.76
CA GLU A 227 17.82 -1.50 17.82
C GLU A 227 17.75 -3.01 18.07
N GLN A 228 16.66 -3.67 17.67
CA GLN A 228 16.35 -5.05 18.04
C GLN A 228 16.36 -5.99 16.83
N GLN A 229 16.01 -5.48 15.66
CA GLN A 229 15.82 -6.25 14.44
C GLN A 229 16.36 -5.48 13.23
N THR A 230 16.92 -6.23 12.27
CA THR A 230 17.17 -5.72 10.92
C THR A 230 16.36 -6.54 9.91
N SER A 231 15.57 -5.87 9.09
CA SER A 231 14.82 -6.51 8.00
C SER A 231 15.19 -5.88 6.66
N ALA A 232 15.44 -6.71 5.66
CA ALA A 232 15.74 -6.28 4.30
C ALA A 232 14.87 -7.05 3.30
N LYS A 233 14.46 -6.37 2.24
CA LYS A 233 13.71 -6.94 1.13
C LYS A 233 14.37 -6.54 -0.17
N SER A 234 14.46 -7.47 -1.10
CA SER A 234 14.96 -7.25 -2.45
C SER A 234 14.05 -7.99 -3.43
N ILE A 235 13.59 -7.30 -4.47
CA ILE A 235 12.81 -7.85 -5.56
C ILE A 235 13.52 -7.48 -6.86
N THR A 236 14.07 -8.47 -7.53
CA THR A 236 14.52 -8.34 -8.92
C THR A 236 13.41 -8.88 -9.81
N ALA A 237 13.01 -8.12 -10.84
CA ALA A 237 12.02 -8.60 -11.80
C ALA A 237 12.39 -8.28 -13.24
N LEU A 238 12.05 -9.21 -14.11
CA LEU A 238 12.11 -9.12 -15.55
C LEU A 238 10.69 -9.14 -16.09
N GLU A 239 10.30 -8.08 -16.79
CA GLU A 239 9.02 -7.97 -17.47
C GLU A 239 9.23 -8.01 -18.99
N THR A 240 8.35 -8.70 -19.69
CA THR A 240 8.32 -8.74 -21.16
C THR A 240 6.94 -8.37 -21.68
N LEU A 241 6.89 -7.51 -22.70
CA LEU A 241 5.66 -7.12 -23.38
C LEU A 241 5.13 -8.29 -24.22
N LEU A 242 3.96 -8.80 -23.84
CA LEU A 242 3.28 -9.87 -24.56
C LEU A 242 2.44 -9.27 -25.69
N PHE A 243 1.34 -8.60 -25.34
CA PHE A 243 0.43 -7.96 -26.29
C PHE A 243 -0.41 -6.87 -25.62
N GLY A 244 -0.61 -5.75 -26.32
CA GLY A 244 -1.35 -4.61 -25.78
C GLY A 244 -0.81 -4.16 -24.41
N PRO A 245 -1.67 -4.02 -23.38
CA PRO A 245 -1.26 -3.66 -22.01
C PRO A 245 -0.74 -4.83 -21.16
N LEU A 246 -0.68 -6.06 -21.70
CA LEU A 246 -0.30 -7.25 -20.95
C LEU A 246 1.19 -7.58 -21.08
N LYS A 247 1.78 -7.91 -19.94
CA LYS A 247 3.18 -8.29 -19.78
C LYS A 247 3.30 -9.60 -19.02
N GLY A 248 4.32 -10.39 -19.34
CA GLY A 248 4.78 -11.48 -18.50
C GLY A 248 5.82 -10.95 -17.52
N ARG A 249 5.79 -11.39 -16.27
CA ARG A 249 6.74 -10.98 -15.23
C ARG A 249 7.35 -12.21 -14.58
N LEU A 250 8.67 -12.23 -14.49
CA LEU A 250 9.43 -13.20 -13.70
C LEU A 250 10.14 -12.42 -12.59
N SER A 251 9.91 -12.76 -11.33
CA SER A 251 10.52 -12.08 -10.19
C SER A 251 11.28 -13.04 -9.28
N TYR A 252 12.36 -12.54 -8.69
CA TYR A 252 13.13 -13.19 -7.65
C TYR A 252 13.11 -12.29 -6.42
N ASN A 253 12.47 -12.78 -5.36
CA ASN A 253 12.25 -12.04 -4.12
C ASN A 253 13.16 -12.63 -3.05
N MET A 254 13.91 -11.77 -2.36
CA MET A 254 14.69 -12.12 -1.19
C MET A 254 14.17 -11.31 -0.01
N GLN A 255 13.89 -11.98 1.10
CA GLN A 255 13.51 -11.36 2.36
C GLN A 255 14.47 -11.84 3.42
N TYR A 256 15.10 -10.90 4.10
CA TYR A 256 16.07 -11.15 5.15
C TYR A 256 15.55 -10.55 6.45
N GLU A 257 15.51 -11.34 7.52
CA GLU A 257 15.13 -10.88 8.86
C GLU A 257 16.14 -11.45 9.86
N ARG A 258 17.01 -10.59 10.38
CA ARG A 258 17.98 -10.94 11.41
C ARG A 258 17.41 -10.62 12.79
N ASP A 259 17.74 -11.45 13.77
CA ASP A 259 17.33 -11.30 15.17
C ASP A 259 15.80 -11.31 15.31
N ALA A 260 15.14 -12.03 14.39
CA ALA A 260 13.73 -12.35 14.52
C ALA A 260 13.55 -13.16 15.81
N ARG A 261 12.69 -12.66 16.71
CA ARG A 261 12.44 -13.29 18.02
C ARG A 261 11.84 -14.70 17.91
N VAL A 262 11.32 -15.06 16.74
CA VAL A 262 10.90 -16.41 16.38
C VAL A 262 12.06 -17.10 15.66
N ALA A 263 12.43 -18.32 16.07
CA ALA A 263 13.54 -19.09 15.49
C ALA A 263 13.33 -19.43 13.99
N ARG A 264 13.67 -18.45 13.14
CA ARG A 264 13.66 -18.34 11.67
C ARG A 264 14.92 -18.85 10.97
N SER A 265 14.84 -19.26 9.71
CA SER A 265 15.93 -18.98 8.79
C SER A 265 15.95 -17.48 8.52
N ASP A 266 17.12 -16.84 8.67
CA ASP A 266 17.22 -15.39 8.48
C ASP A 266 16.97 -14.94 7.03
N LEU A 267 16.97 -15.86 6.06
CA LEU A 267 16.81 -15.56 4.64
C LEU A 267 15.77 -16.47 3.99
N ASP A 268 14.73 -15.84 3.45
CA ASP A 268 13.72 -16.45 2.60
C ASP A 268 13.90 -15.97 1.15
N THR A 269 13.82 -16.91 0.20
CA THR A 269 13.85 -16.59 -1.24
C THR A 269 12.63 -17.16 -1.94
N THR A 270 12.12 -16.44 -2.95
CA THR A 270 10.96 -16.90 -3.72
C THR A 270 11.06 -16.44 -5.17
N THR A 271 11.00 -17.38 -6.10
CA THR A 271 10.87 -17.11 -7.53
C THR A 271 9.40 -17.18 -7.94
N ARG A 272 8.92 -16.20 -8.71
CA ARG A 272 7.53 -16.13 -9.17
C ARG A 272 7.44 -15.82 -10.65
N ALA A 273 6.50 -16.45 -11.33
CA ALA A 273 6.09 -16.08 -12.68
C ALA A 273 4.62 -15.64 -12.64
N SER A 274 4.31 -14.54 -13.33
CA SER A 274 2.98 -13.91 -13.30
C SER A 274 2.66 -13.17 -14.59
N ILE A 275 1.39 -12.78 -14.70
CA ILE A 275 0.90 -11.87 -15.73
C ILE A 275 0.62 -10.52 -15.08
N LEU A 276 1.06 -9.45 -15.74
CA LEU A 276 0.93 -8.08 -15.32
C LEU A 276 0.13 -7.30 -16.38
N TYR A 277 -0.95 -6.67 -15.97
CA TYR A 277 -1.73 -5.72 -16.79
C TYR A 277 -1.37 -4.30 -16.36
N THR A 278 -1.03 -3.42 -17.29
CA THR A 278 -0.70 -2.01 -17.01
C THR A 278 -1.61 -1.05 -17.76
N PHE A 279 -2.08 0.01 -17.12
CA PHE A 279 -2.93 1.05 -17.72
C PHE A 279 -2.53 2.47 -17.29
#